data_AF-A0A1J9PP06-F1
#
_entry.id   AF-A0A1J9PP06-F1
#
_cell.length_a   1.000
_cell.length_b   1.000
_cell.length_c   1.000
_cell.angle_alpha   90.00
_cell.angle_beta   90.00
_cell.angle_gamma   90.00
#
_symmetry.space_group_name_H-M   'P 1'
#
loop_
_entity.id
_entity.type
_entity.pdbx_description
1 polymer ?
#
loop_
_entity_poly.entity_id
_entity_poly.type
_entity_poly.pdbx_seq_one_letter_code
_entity_poly.pdbx_strand_id
1 'polypeptide(L)'
;MARCAPCNRQFKTKRALEQHIQNSSSHTSMHDSNPHNRSFASKPALEKHIQNSSAHTSPHARRWSMYPTHHESVSHLLEEDGVYFKFHDVDDSTGCVNSYDTNIMGRFTCHNNSCTSTGWSSKRIAITIRMYPGAKYNARIYHQRCKSCKGLSQPLLDESYADRVAYRIKKWRVTYVRDAEMAIAAQSSVGESSQQGD
;
A
#
# COMPACT_ATOMS: atom_id res chain seq x y z
N MET A 1 -37.31 -21.22 34.26
CA MET A 1 -35.92 -21.17 33.73
C MET A 1 -35.73 -19.85 33.02
N ALA A 2 -34.60 -19.16 33.22
CA ALA A 2 -34.38 -17.84 32.65
C ALA A 2 -33.35 -17.93 31.51
N ARG A 3 -33.62 -17.32 30.35
CA ARG A 3 -32.77 -17.47 29.15
C ARG A 3 -32.24 -16.11 28.70
N CYS A 4 -30.94 -16.04 28.40
CA CYS A 4 -30.32 -14.86 27.81
C CYS A 4 -30.67 -14.82 26.32
N ALA A 5 -31.43 -13.83 25.87
CA ALA A 5 -31.88 -13.76 24.47
C ALA A 5 -30.74 -13.61 23.44
N PRO A 6 -29.68 -12.81 23.69
CA PRO A 6 -28.60 -12.63 22.71
C PRO A 6 -27.73 -13.87 22.45
N CYS A 7 -27.57 -14.78 23.42
CA CYS A 7 -26.74 -15.99 23.27
C CYS A 7 -27.46 -17.30 23.57
N ASN A 8 -28.78 -17.24 23.79
CA ASN A 8 -29.69 -18.34 24.07
C ASN A 8 -29.33 -19.27 25.23
N ARG A 9 -28.38 -18.88 26.10
CA ARG A 9 -28.00 -19.68 27.27
C ARG A 9 -29.10 -19.68 28.33
N GLN A 10 -29.36 -20.86 28.88
CA GLN A 10 -30.36 -21.06 29.93
C GLN A 10 -29.71 -21.10 31.31
N PHE A 11 -30.36 -20.44 32.25
CA PHE A 11 -29.94 -20.33 33.63
C PHE A 11 -31.05 -20.86 34.54
N LYS A 12 -30.61 -21.54 35.60
CA LYS A 12 -31.51 -22.18 36.56
C LYS A 12 -32.34 -21.16 37.35
N THR A 13 -31.84 -19.93 37.54
CA THR A 13 -32.51 -18.85 38.28
C THR A 13 -32.35 -17.49 37.59
N LYS A 14 -33.26 -16.55 37.87
CA LYS A 14 -33.23 -15.19 37.30
C LYS A 14 -32.02 -14.38 37.78
N ARG A 15 -31.62 -14.54 39.05
CA ARG A 15 -30.41 -13.93 39.62
C ARG A 15 -29.12 -14.40 38.93
N ALA A 16 -29.06 -15.68 38.54
CA ALA A 16 -27.93 -16.20 37.77
C ALA A 16 -27.88 -15.65 36.33
N LEU A 17 -29.04 -15.35 35.74
CA LEU A 17 -29.13 -14.65 34.45
C LEU A 17 -28.69 -13.18 34.58
N GLU A 18 -29.12 -12.46 35.62
CA GLU A 18 -28.74 -11.06 35.85
C GLU A 18 -27.24 -10.90 36.12
N GLN A 19 -26.66 -11.80 36.92
CA GLN A 19 -25.21 -11.84 37.14
C GLN A 19 -24.44 -12.20 35.87
N HIS A 20 -25.00 -13.06 35.00
CA HIS A 20 -24.45 -13.31 33.67
C HIS A 20 -24.49 -12.04 32.80
N ILE A 21 -25.59 -11.27 32.81
CA ILE A 21 -25.70 -10.03 32.01
C ILE A 21 -24.71 -8.95 32.51
N GLN A 22 -24.51 -8.83 33.81
CA GLN A 22 -23.62 -7.81 34.40
C GLN A 22 -22.13 -8.14 34.26
N ASN A 23 -21.75 -9.41 34.40
CA ASN A 23 -20.33 -9.81 34.43
C ASN A 23 -19.81 -10.33 33.08
N SER A 24 -20.68 -10.54 32.09
CA SER A 24 -20.25 -11.07 30.80
C SER A 24 -20.02 -9.94 29.82
N SER A 25 -18.75 -9.75 29.45
CA SER A 25 -18.26 -8.89 28.36
C SER A 25 -18.72 -9.34 26.95
N SER A 26 -19.70 -10.23 26.87
CA SER A 26 -20.27 -10.80 25.66
C SER A 26 -21.41 -9.97 25.04
N HIS A 27 -21.88 -8.92 25.74
CA HIS A 27 -23.05 -8.11 25.33
C HIS A 27 -22.81 -6.60 25.35
N THR A 28 -21.56 -6.14 25.44
CA THR A 28 -21.22 -4.73 25.25
C THR A 28 -21.46 -4.37 23.78
N SER A 29 -22.60 -3.76 23.45
CA SER A 29 -22.91 -3.34 22.08
C SER A 29 -22.12 -2.07 21.74
N MET A 30 -21.10 -2.20 20.91
CA MET A 30 -20.66 -1.17 19.98
C MET A 30 -20.34 -1.87 18.67
N HIS A 31 -20.81 -1.28 17.57
CA HIS A 31 -21.15 -1.93 16.32
C HIS A 31 -19.99 -2.63 15.58
N ASP A 32 -20.36 -3.74 14.93
CA ASP A 32 -19.66 -4.53 13.91
C ASP A 32 -18.21 -4.95 14.19
N SER A 33 -18.04 -6.15 14.74
CA SER A 33 -16.74 -6.80 14.85
C SER A 33 -16.81 -8.31 14.67
N ASN A 34 -16.21 -8.73 13.56
CA ASN A 34 -15.49 -9.98 13.34
C ASN A 34 -14.68 -10.39 14.60
N PRO A 35 -14.51 -11.68 14.90
CA PRO A 35 -14.10 -12.15 16.22
C PRO A 35 -12.61 -11.94 16.40
N HIS A 36 -12.23 -11.01 17.29
CA HIS A 36 -11.10 -11.11 18.23
C HIS A 36 -10.93 -9.73 18.88
N ASN A 37 -11.68 -9.50 19.95
CA ASN A 37 -11.62 -8.29 20.75
C ASN A 37 -10.32 -8.24 21.59
N ARG A 38 -9.23 -7.80 20.96
CA ARG A 38 -8.10 -7.16 21.65
C ARG A 38 -8.27 -5.65 21.49
N SER A 39 -8.47 -4.95 22.59
CA SER A 39 -8.40 -3.49 22.59
C SER A 39 -6.95 -3.07 22.39
N PHE A 40 -6.65 -2.42 21.26
CA PHE A 40 -5.35 -1.84 21.00
C PHE A 40 -5.31 -0.42 21.56
N ALA A 41 -4.22 -0.07 22.24
CA ALA A 41 -4.06 1.25 22.86
C ALA A 41 -4.06 2.42 21.85
N SER A 42 -3.97 2.16 20.55
CA SER A 42 -3.98 3.19 19.50
C SER A 42 -4.31 2.62 18.10
N LYS A 43 -4.78 3.47 17.17
CA LYS A 43 -5.01 3.10 15.75
C LYS A 43 -3.77 2.49 15.06
N PRO A 44 -2.54 3.01 15.25
CA PRO A 44 -1.33 2.37 14.74
C PRO A 44 -1.09 0.96 15.30
N ALA A 45 -1.45 0.71 16.57
CA ALA A 45 -1.31 -0.61 17.18
C ALA A 45 -2.32 -1.63 16.65
N LEU A 46 -3.54 -1.19 16.29
CA LEU A 46 -4.53 -2.00 15.60
C LEU A 46 -4.11 -2.32 14.16
N GLU A 47 -3.63 -1.33 13.41
CA GLU A 47 -3.16 -1.54 12.03
C GLU A 47 -1.96 -2.50 11.99
N LYS A 48 -1.02 -2.34 12.93
CA LYS A 48 0.07 -3.27 13.15
C LYS A 48 -0.44 -4.68 13.49
N HIS A 49 -1.53 -4.84 14.24
CA HIS A 49 -2.10 -6.16 14.54
C HIS A 49 -2.77 -6.84 13.35
N ILE A 50 -3.55 -6.08 12.56
CA ILE A 50 -4.22 -6.57 11.34
C ILE A 50 -3.17 -6.98 10.30
N GLN A 51 -2.05 -6.25 10.20
CA GLN A 51 -0.93 -6.60 9.33
C GLN A 51 -0.12 -7.82 9.81
N ASN A 52 -0.06 -8.09 11.12
CA ASN A 52 0.86 -9.07 11.72
C ASN A 52 0.22 -10.39 12.18
N SER A 53 -1.11 -10.50 12.21
CA SER A 53 -1.79 -11.71 12.72
C SER A 53 -2.15 -12.68 11.62
N SER A 54 -1.59 -13.90 11.69
CA SER A 54 -1.94 -14.99 10.76
C SER A 54 -3.43 -15.36 10.81
N ALA A 55 -4.14 -15.05 11.90
CA ALA A 55 -5.58 -15.30 12.08
C ALA A 55 -6.49 -14.45 11.15
N HIS A 56 -5.98 -13.35 10.57
CA HIS A 56 -6.70 -12.54 9.57
C HIS A 56 -6.16 -12.75 8.15
N THR A 57 -5.40 -13.81 7.92
CA THR A 57 -4.89 -14.15 6.58
C THR A 57 -6.03 -14.73 5.76
N SER A 58 -6.78 -13.85 5.10
CA SER A 58 -7.67 -14.26 4.01
C SER A 58 -6.89 -15.13 3.02
N PRO A 59 -7.48 -16.19 2.45
CA PRO A 59 -6.88 -16.92 1.33
C PRO A 59 -6.57 -16.02 0.11
N HIS A 60 -7.11 -14.79 0.10
CA HIS A 60 -6.78 -13.71 -0.83
C HIS A 60 -6.03 -12.55 -0.16
N ALA A 61 -5.08 -12.83 0.74
CA ALA A 61 -4.15 -11.82 1.24
C ALA A 61 -3.60 -11.01 0.04
N ARG A 62 -3.84 -9.70 0.04
CA ARG A 62 -3.36 -8.81 -1.03
C ARG A 62 -1.86 -9.02 -1.15
N ARG A 63 -1.40 -9.40 -2.34
CA ARG A 63 0.00 -9.78 -2.63
C ARG A 63 0.90 -8.58 -2.89
N TRP A 64 0.44 -7.40 -2.50
CA TRP A 64 1.11 -6.13 -2.70
C TRP A 64 0.56 -5.08 -1.72
N SER A 65 1.36 -4.06 -1.48
CA SER A 65 1.00 -2.87 -0.68
C SER A 65 1.49 -1.61 -1.39
N MET A 66 0.97 -0.45 -0.98
CA MET A 66 1.54 0.87 -1.29
C MET A 66 2.04 1.50 0.00
N TYR A 67 2.95 2.47 -0.11
CA TYR A 67 3.61 3.10 1.04
C TYR A 67 3.51 4.63 0.98
N PRO A 68 2.31 5.22 1.24
CA PRO A 68 2.11 6.67 1.18
C PRO A 68 3.02 7.43 2.15
N THR A 69 3.38 6.81 3.28
CA THR A 69 4.30 7.39 4.28
C THR A 69 5.71 7.61 3.77
N HIS A 70 6.11 6.97 2.67
CA HIS A 70 7.43 7.16 2.05
C HIS A 70 7.40 8.27 0.98
N HIS A 71 6.27 8.97 0.84
CA HIS A 71 6.14 10.09 -0.09
C HIS A 71 7.15 11.20 0.18
N GLU A 72 7.38 11.54 1.45
CA GLU A 72 8.26 12.65 1.83
C GLU A 72 9.69 12.45 1.33
N SER A 73 10.25 11.24 1.46
CA SER A 73 11.58 10.92 0.92
C SER A 73 11.65 11.03 -0.61
N VAL A 74 10.59 10.62 -1.32
CA VAL A 74 10.52 10.78 -2.78
C VAL A 74 10.41 12.26 -3.15
N SER A 75 9.58 13.02 -2.44
CA SER A 75 9.37 14.45 -2.70
C SER A 75 10.67 15.23 -2.53
N HIS A 76 11.42 14.97 -1.47
CA HIS A 76 12.72 15.61 -1.24
C HIS A 76 13.67 15.42 -2.44
N LEU A 77 13.78 14.19 -2.95
CA LEU A 77 14.60 13.90 -4.13
C LEU A 77 14.07 14.59 -5.40
N LEU A 78 12.76 14.76 -5.55
CA LEU A 78 12.18 15.43 -6.72
C LEU A 78 12.36 16.94 -6.67
N GLU A 79 12.30 17.53 -5.48
CA GLU A 79 12.46 18.97 -5.25
C GLU A 79 13.85 19.50 -5.65
N GLU A 80 14.89 18.66 -5.57
CA GLU A 80 16.24 18.98 -6.06
C GLU A 80 16.26 19.40 -7.54
N ASP A 81 15.33 18.89 -8.34
CA ASP A 81 15.17 19.23 -9.77
C ASP A 81 13.96 20.13 -10.03
N GLY A 82 13.37 20.74 -8.99
CA GLY A 82 12.16 21.56 -9.10
C GLY A 82 10.92 20.78 -9.57
N VAL A 83 10.90 19.45 -9.35
CA VAL A 83 9.79 18.58 -9.73
C VAL A 83 8.88 18.36 -8.52
N TYR A 84 7.60 18.67 -8.66
CA TYR A 84 6.62 18.53 -7.58
C TYR A 84 5.54 17.53 -7.98
N PHE A 85 5.34 16.52 -7.15
CA PHE A 85 4.34 15.48 -7.35
C PHE A 85 3.59 15.18 -6.04
N LYS A 86 2.35 14.69 -6.15
CA LYS A 86 1.56 14.20 -5.02
C LYS A 86 1.42 12.69 -5.05
N PHE A 87 1.40 12.06 -3.89
CA PHE A 87 1.08 10.64 -3.81
C PHE A 87 -0.39 10.38 -4.12
N HIS A 88 -0.69 9.26 -4.79
CA HIS A 88 -2.04 8.83 -5.16
C HIS A 88 -2.37 7.49 -4.50
N ASP A 89 -3.23 7.52 -3.48
CA ASP A 89 -3.59 6.36 -2.66
C ASP A 89 -4.49 5.32 -3.35
N VAL A 90 -4.83 5.53 -4.62
CA VAL A 90 -5.65 4.60 -5.40
C VAL A 90 -4.78 3.91 -6.45
N ASP A 91 -4.76 2.58 -6.42
CA ASP A 91 -4.04 1.75 -7.38
C ASP A 91 -4.96 1.39 -8.56
N ASP A 92 -5.00 2.26 -9.57
CA ASP A 92 -5.75 2.07 -10.81
C ASP A 92 -4.80 2.04 -12.03
N SER A 93 -4.86 0.96 -12.81
CA SER A 93 -4.06 0.83 -14.04
C SER A 93 -4.66 1.56 -15.24
N THR A 94 -5.94 1.93 -15.20
CA THR A 94 -6.63 2.53 -16.35
C THR A 94 -6.42 4.04 -16.41
N GLY A 95 -6.37 4.74 -15.27
CA GLY A 95 -6.13 6.18 -15.21
C GLY A 95 -4.67 6.63 -15.29
N CYS A 96 -3.69 5.72 -15.43
CA CYS A 96 -2.28 6.11 -15.46
C CYS A 96 -1.82 6.50 -16.87
N VAL A 97 -1.07 7.60 -16.97
CA VAL A 97 -0.42 8.05 -18.22
C VAL A 97 0.88 7.30 -18.50
N ASN A 98 1.54 6.81 -17.45
CA ASN A 98 2.68 5.92 -17.58
C ASN A 98 2.66 4.85 -16.49
N SER A 99 3.24 3.70 -16.82
CA SER A 99 3.53 2.63 -15.87
C SER A 99 4.92 2.06 -16.17
N TYR A 100 5.65 1.66 -15.15
CA TYR A 100 6.95 1.01 -15.30
C TYR A 100 7.19 -0.03 -14.21
N ASP A 101 7.47 -1.26 -14.64
CA ASP A 101 7.84 -2.35 -13.75
C ASP A 101 9.36 -2.41 -13.57
N THR A 102 9.80 -2.52 -12.32
CA THR A 102 11.23 -2.57 -11.96
C THR A 102 11.42 -3.32 -10.64
N ASN A 103 12.64 -3.28 -10.12
CA ASN A 103 12.96 -3.80 -8.80
C ASN A 103 13.58 -2.75 -7.87
N ILE A 104 13.31 -2.95 -6.58
CA ILE A 104 13.94 -2.26 -5.46
C ILE A 104 14.54 -3.28 -4.50
N MET A 105 15.28 -2.78 -3.52
CA MET A 105 15.85 -3.55 -2.43
C MET A 105 15.01 -3.37 -1.16
N GLY A 106 15.21 -4.28 -0.21
CA GLY A 106 14.56 -4.21 1.09
C GLY A 106 14.71 -5.52 1.85
N ARG A 107 14.02 -5.61 2.98
CA ARG A 107 14.06 -6.77 3.87
C ARG A 107 12.66 -7.27 4.19
N PHE A 108 12.52 -8.56 4.41
CA PHE A 108 11.29 -9.19 4.88
C PHE A 108 11.51 -9.84 6.23
N THR A 109 10.47 -9.87 7.05
CA THR A 109 10.42 -10.63 8.30
C THR A 109 9.51 -11.83 8.12
N CYS A 110 9.91 -13.01 8.57
CA CYS A 110 9.01 -14.14 8.63
C CYS A 110 8.20 -14.08 9.92
N HIS A 111 6.87 -14.05 9.82
CA HIS A 111 5.98 -13.94 10.98
C HIS A 111 5.42 -15.30 11.44
N ASN A 112 5.87 -16.40 10.83
CA ASN A 112 5.49 -17.74 11.28
C ASN A 112 6.39 -18.15 12.44
N ASN A 113 5.86 -18.15 13.66
CA ASN A 113 6.61 -18.49 14.88
C ASN A 113 7.13 -19.94 14.90
N SER A 114 6.55 -20.83 14.09
CA SER A 114 7.04 -22.21 13.92
C SER A 114 8.11 -22.32 12.83
N CYS A 115 8.42 -21.22 12.12
CA CYS A 115 9.45 -21.18 11.09
C CYS A 115 10.79 -20.79 11.70
N THR A 116 11.86 -21.44 11.25
CA THR A 116 13.23 -21.14 11.67
C THR A 116 13.82 -19.90 10.98
N SER A 117 13.18 -19.39 9.93
CA SER A 117 13.61 -18.19 9.24
C SER A 117 13.27 -16.94 10.07
N THR A 118 14.26 -16.09 10.34
CA THR A 118 14.06 -14.79 10.99
C THR A 118 13.66 -13.68 10.02
N GLY A 119 13.80 -13.93 8.72
CA GLY A 119 13.63 -12.93 7.67
C GLY A 119 14.65 -13.12 6.55
N TRP A 120 14.56 -12.28 5.51
CA TRP A 120 15.53 -12.28 4.40
C TRP A 120 15.63 -10.89 3.77
N SER A 121 16.84 -10.51 3.35
CA SER A 121 17.03 -9.36 2.47
C SER A 121 16.77 -9.77 1.03
N SER A 122 16.19 -8.88 0.24
CA SER A 122 15.86 -9.11 -1.18
C SER A 122 16.34 -7.94 -2.00
N LYS A 123 17.18 -8.20 -3.01
CA LYS A 123 17.61 -7.19 -3.98
C LYS A 123 16.67 -7.06 -5.18
N ARG A 124 15.58 -7.83 -5.17
CA ARG A 124 14.67 -8.02 -6.31
C ARG A 124 13.21 -7.99 -5.88
N ILE A 125 12.84 -6.98 -5.11
CA ILE A 125 11.44 -6.74 -4.76
C ILE A 125 10.79 -6.10 -5.98
N ALA A 126 9.79 -6.74 -6.56
CA ALA A 126 9.08 -6.17 -7.70
C ALA A 126 8.27 -4.95 -7.26
N ILE A 127 8.26 -3.94 -8.12
CA ILE A 127 7.47 -2.71 -7.95
C ILE A 127 6.91 -2.30 -9.31
N THR A 128 5.68 -1.80 -9.31
CA THR A 128 5.08 -1.08 -10.45
C THR A 128 4.93 0.39 -10.07
N ILE A 129 5.64 1.27 -10.76
CA ILE A 129 5.55 2.73 -10.56
C ILE A 129 4.57 3.27 -11.59
N ARG A 130 3.64 4.14 -11.18
CA ARG A 130 2.69 4.76 -12.11
C ARG A 130 2.66 6.27 -11.96
N MET A 131 2.46 6.94 -13.09
CA MET A 131 2.21 8.37 -13.17
C MET A 131 0.77 8.60 -13.63
N TYR A 132 0.12 9.59 -13.06
CA TYR A 132 -1.25 9.99 -13.38
C TYR A 132 -1.30 11.47 -13.76
N PRO A 133 -2.37 11.91 -14.45
CA PRO A 133 -2.60 13.33 -14.71
C PRO A 133 -2.59 14.18 -13.44
N GLY A 134 -2.18 15.45 -13.59
CA GLY A 134 -2.13 16.41 -12.48
C GLY A 134 -0.96 16.18 -11.51
N ALA A 135 0.18 15.70 -12.02
CA ALA A 135 1.42 15.46 -11.27
C ALA A 135 1.21 14.57 -10.04
N LYS A 136 0.59 13.41 -10.26
CA LYS A 136 0.38 12.40 -9.22
C LYS A 136 1.12 11.13 -9.57
N TYR A 137 1.55 10.38 -8.56
CA TYR A 137 2.16 9.07 -8.75
C TYR A 137 1.73 8.10 -7.66
N ASN A 138 1.88 6.82 -7.93
CA ASN A 138 1.92 5.81 -6.90
C ASN A 138 2.91 4.71 -7.23
N ALA A 139 3.11 3.83 -6.26
CA ALA A 139 3.98 2.69 -6.38
C ALA A 139 3.33 1.48 -5.71
N ARG A 140 3.07 0.44 -6.51
CA ARG A 140 2.63 -0.87 -6.03
C ARG A 140 3.85 -1.73 -5.75
N ILE A 141 4.02 -2.20 -4.52
CA ILE A 141 5.15 -3.04 -4.11
C ILE A 141 4.64 -4.46 -3.88
N TYR A 142 5.23 -5.44 -4.54
CA TYR A 142 4.81 -6.84 -4.41
C TYR A 142 5.47 -7.51 -3.19
N HIS A 143 4.68 -8.33 -2.50
CA HIS A 143 5.11 -9.12 -1.35
C HIS A 143 5.88 -10.36 -1.78
N GLN A 144 6.74 -10.88 -0.91
CA GLN A 144 7.48 -12.12 -1.16
C GLN A 144 7.13 -13.18 -0.11
N ARG A 145 7.31 -14.44 -0.50
CA ARG A 145 7.08 -15.58 0.41
C ARG A 145 8.39 -16.04 1.02
N CYS A 146 8.34 -16.39 2.30
CA CYS A 146 9.45 -17.05 2.98
C CYS A 146 9.80 -18.35 2.24
N LYS A 147 11.09 -18.58 1.98
CA LYS A 147 11.54 -19.79 1.27
C LYS A 147 11.19 -21.07 2.05
N SER A 148 11.28 -21.02 3.37
CA SER A 148 11.07 -22.17 4.27
C SER A 148 9.59 -22.49 4.47
N CYS A 149 8.80 -21.57 5.01
CA CYS A 149 7.41 -21.86 5.37
C CYS A 149 6.36 -21.37 4.35
N LYS A 150 6.78 -20.73 3.26
CA LYS A 150 5.91 -20.14 2.21
C LYS A 150 4.95 -19.04 2.70
N GLY A 151 5.03 -18.63 3.96
CA GLY A 151 4.29 -17.50 4.51
C GLY A 151 4.58 -16.22 3.72
N LEU A 152 3.51 -15.50 3.36
CA LEU A 152 3.61 -14.22 2.65
C LEU A 152 4.09 -13.13 3.64
N SER A 153 5.00 -12.28 3.20
CA SER A 153 5.52 -11.18 4.01
C SER A 153 5.58 -9.89 3.22
N GLN A 154 5.24 -8.78 3.88
CA GLN A 154 5.39 -7.44 3.34
C GLN A 154 6.83 -6.96 3.52
N PRO A 155 7.39 -6.22 2.56
CA PRO A 155 8.74 -5.71 2.71
C PRO A 155 8.80 -4.52 3.66
N LEU A 156 9.92 -4.44 4.37
CA LEU A 156 10.48 -3.23 4.95
C LEU A 156 11.37 -2.60 3.88
N LEU A 157 10.98 -1.42 3.42
CA LEU A 157 11.67 -0.70 2.35
C LEU A 157 12.87 0.05 2.89
N ASP A 158 13.91 0.17 2.07
CA ASP A 158 15.07 1.04 2.31
C ASP A 158 15.06 2.20 1.32
N GLU A 159 16.13 3.01 1.34
CA GLU A 159 16.31 4.20 0.49
C GLU A 159 16.15 3.89 -1.01
N SER A 160 16.41 2.65 -1.45
CA SER A 160 16.28 2.26 -2.86
C SER A 160 14.86 2.40 -3.40
N TYR A 161 13.84 2.44 -2.53
CA TYR A 161 12.48 2.79 -2.93
C TYR A 161 12.42 4.23 -3.44
N ALA A 162 12.86 5.19 -2.62
CA ALA A 162 12.75 6.60 -2.93
C ALA A 162 13.54 6.95 -4.19
N ASP A 163 14.79 6.48 -4.26
CA ASP A 163 15.67 6.67 -5.42
C ASP A 163 15.05 6.14 -6.71
N ARG A 164 14.52 4.92 -6.68
CA ARG A 164 13.97 4.27 -7.88
C ARG A 164 12.72 5.00 -8.38
N VAL A 165 11.85 5.40 -7.46
CA VAL A 165 10.62 6.11 -7.77
C VAL A 165 10.93 7.52 -8.31
N ALA A 166 11.77 8.28 -7.61
CA ALA A 166 12.17 9.62 -8.03
C ALA A 166 12.86 9.60 -9.40
N TYR A 167 13.85 8.71 -9.60
CA TYR A 167 14.51 8.52 -10.88
C TYR A 167 13.52 8.28 -12.02
N ARG A 168 12.52 7.41 -11.80
CA ARG A 168 11.54 7.09 -12.84
C ARG A 168 10.67 8.28 -13.20
N ILE A 169 10.21 9.04 -12.21
CA ILE A 169 9.42 10.26 -12.40
C ILE A 169 10.22 11.31 -13.17
N LYS A 170 11.46 11.58 -12.76
CA LYS A 170 12.38 12.51 -13.45
C LYS A 170 12.58 12.10 -14.91
N LYS A 171 12.82 10.81 -15.16
CA LYS A 171 13.00 10.27 -16.52
C LYS A 171 11.79 10.53 -17.41
N TRP A 172 10.57 10.30 -16.90
CA TRP A 172 9.35 10.59 -17.66
C TRP A 172 9.18 12.09 -17.95
N ARG A 173 9.54 12.97 -17.01
CA ARG A 173 9.48 14.43 -17.25
C ARG A 173 10.42 14.85 -18.37
N VAL A 174 11.66 14.35 -18.37
CA VAL A 174 12.63 14.64 -19.43
C VAL A 174 12.12 14.17 -20.79
N THR A 175 11.51 12.98 -20.88
CA THR A 175 10.96 12.52 -22.16
C THR A 175 9.82 13.42 -22.66
N TYR A 176 8.91 13.84 -21.77
CA TYR A 176 7.82 14.75 -22.15
C TYR A 176 8.29 16.11 -22.67
N VAL A 177 9.30 16.72 -22.02
CA VAL A 177 9.84 18.01 -22.45
C VAL A 177 10.46 17.87 -23.85
N ARG A 178 11.24 16.81 -24.07
CA ARG A 178 11.87 16.55 -25.37
C ARG A 178 10.86 16.31 -26.48
N ASP A 179 9.81 15.54 -26.20
CA ASP A 179 8.75 15.26 -27.18
C ASP A 179 7.98 16.55 -27.53
N ALA A 180 7.75 17.43 -26.56
CA ALA A 180 7.11 18.73 -26.78
C ALA A 180 8.00 19.69 -27.59
N GLU A 181 9.30 19.77 -27.29
CA GLU A 181 10.27 20.58 -28.03
C GLU A 181 10.38 20.12 -29.49
N MET A 182 10.46 18.81 -29.74
CA MET A 182 10.46 18.26 -31.10
C MET A 182 9.17 18.58 -31.86
N ALA A 183 8.01 18.52 -31.19
CA ALA A 183 6.73 18.85 -31.81
C ALA A 183 6.63 20.34 -32.19
N ILE A 184 7.14 21.25 -31.36
CA ILE A 184 7.21 22.69 -31.65
C ILE A 184 8.15 22.95 -32.84
N ALA A 185 9.34 22.35 -32.86
CA ALA A 185 10.29 22.51 -33.95
C ALA A 185 9.74 22.02 -35.30
N ALA A 186 8.97 20.91 -35.29
CA ALA A 186 8.32 20.38 -36.49
C ALA A 186 7.18 21.27 -37.02
N GLN A 187 6.55 22.08 -36.17
CA GLN A 187 5.52 23.04 -36.59
C GLN A 187 6.13 24.30 -37.19
N SER A 188 7.27 24.75 -36.68
CA SER A 188 7.99 25.92 -37.22
C SER A 188 8.59 25.68 -38.61
N SER A 189 8.99 24.45 -38.95
CA SER A 189 9.57 24.13 -40.26
C SER A 189 8.56 24.04 -41.41
N VAL A 190 7.26 23.95 -41.11
CA VAL A 190 6.18 23.88 -42.11
C VAL A 190 5.69 25.28 -42.52
N GLY A 191 6.01 26.32 -41.75
CA GLY A 191 5.53 27.70 -41.97
C GLY A 191 6.35 28.56 -42.95
N GLU A 192 7.50 28.10 -43.44
CA GLU A 192 8.46 28.92 -44.20
C GLU A 192 8.40 28.74 -45.73
N SER A 193 7.37 28.06 -46.26
CA SER A 193 7.25 27.73 -47.70
C SER A 193 6.14 28.48 -48.45
N SER A 194 5.63 29.61 -47.94
CA SER A 194 4.48 30.30 -48.57
C SER A 194 4.64 31.80 -48.80
N GLN A 195 5.87 32.29 -49.03
CA GLN A 195 6.09 33.64 -49.56
C GLN A 195 7.18 33.67 -50.64
N GLN A 196 6.85 33.16 -51.83
CA GLN A 196 7.45 33.57 -53.10
C GLN A 196 6.52 33.07 -54.21
N GLY A 197 5.72 34.00 -54.75
CA GLY A 197 4.74 33.76 -55.80
C GLY A 197 4.10 35.09 -56.17
N ASP A 198 4.71 35.69 -57.19
CA ASP A 198 4.44 36.95 -57.92
C ASP A 198 3.01 37.51 -57.93
#